data_AF-G7YXN6-F1
#
_entry.id   AF-G7YXN6-F1
#
_cell.length_a   1.000
_cell.length_b   1.000
_cell.length_c   1.000
_cell.angle_alpha   90.00
_cell.angle_beta   90.00
_cell.angle_gamma   90.00
#
_symmetry.space_group_name_H-M   'P 1'
#
loop_
_entity.id
_entity.type
_entity.pdbx_description
1 polymer ?
#
loop_
_entity_poly.entity_id
_entity_poly.type
_entity_poly.pdbx_seq_one_letter_code
_entity_poly.pdbx_strand_id
1 'polypeptide(L)'
;MPFGGDSANSFVMHGEKGPEDITRIDAKKDLGIWLSPNLSFSLHLEKSTQKAFAVLRMIRRTFSRITRADFPILYGAYVRVLLEYTNPVVYSGSTKDVILIERVQRAATKMVAGLNSMDDETRLAVLALFPLQYRRLQGDLILTYALFKRGLANRFFTVDPANKRRVYGERQLLNDKNKTDPGNLGESLDPVYQSVNP
;
A
#
# COMPACT_ATOMS: atom_id res chain seq x y z
N MET A 1 12.53 -32.77 18.54
CA MET A 1 13.71 -32.17 19.19
C MET A 1 13.51 -30.66 19.20
N PRO A 2 13.44 -29.97 20.35
CA PRO A 2 13.43 -28.53 20.36
C PRO A 2 14.88 -28.03 20.26
N PHE A 3 15.10 -27.07 19.38
CA PHE A 3 16.38 -26.37 19.26
C PHE A 3 16.60 -25.53 20.53
N GLY A 4 17.75 -25.72 21.16
CA GLY A 4 18.17 -24.98 22.36
C GLY A 4 18.33 -23.49 22.05
N GLY A 5 17.65 -22.66 22.85
CA GLY A 5 17.84 -21.22 22.86
C GLY A 5 18.85 -20.84 23.93
N ASP A 6 19.98 -20.27 23.51
CA ASP A 6 20.93 -19.58 24.39
C ASP A 6 20.22 -18.44 25.14
N SER A 7 20.33 -18.46 26.46
CA SER A 7 19.80 -17.48 27.41
C SER A 7 20.61 -16.17 27.47
N ALA A 8 21.37 -15.83 26.42
CA ALA A 8 22.37 -14.77 26.48
C ALA A 8 21.83 -13.34 26.30
N ASN A 9 20.55 -13.15 25.92
CA ASN A 9 19.99 -11.83 25.60
C ASN A 9 18.64 -11.56 26.32
N SER A 10 18.56 -11.74 27.64
CA SER A 10 17.43 -11.23 28.40
C SER A 10 17.55 -9.71 28.54
N PHE A 11 16.60 -8.99 27.94
CA PHE A 11 16.50 -7.54 28.13
C PHE A 11 15.75 -7.32 29.45
N VAL A 12 16.43 -6.72 30.43
CA VAL A 12 15.85 -6.39 31.72
C VAL A 12 15.44 -4.92 31.71
N MET A 13 14.15 -4.64 31.94
CA MET A 13 13.70 -3.26 32.18
C MET A 13 13.69 -3.02 33.69
N HIS A 14 14.41 -1.98 34.12
CA HIS A 14 14.34 -1.51 35.50
C HIS A 14 13.17 -0.52 35.62
N GLY A 15 12.02 -1.03 36.06
CA GLY A 15 10.88 -0.20 36.50
C GLY A 15 10.88 0.02 38.02
N GLU A 16 10.01 0.90 38.51
CA GLU A 16 9.81 1.15 39.96
C GLU A 16 9.42 -0.10 40.77
N LYS A 17 9.05 -1.20 40.09
CA LYS A 17 8.66 -2.49 40.69
C LYS A 17 9.76 -3.57 40.63
N GLY A 18 10.99 -3.22 40.23
CA GLY A 18 12.11 -4.15 40.12
C GLY A 18 12.39 -4.61 38.68
N PRO A 19 13.42 -5.44 38.46
CA PRO A 19 13.80 -5.94 37.14
C PRO A 19 12.75 -6.92 36.61
N GLU A 20 12.09 -6.57 35.50
CA GLU A 20 11.23 -7.48 34.75
C GLU A 20 12.00 -8.06 33.55
N ASP A 21 12.04 -9.39 33.45
CA ASP A 21 12.60 -10.09 32.29
C ASP A 21 11.64 -9.94 31.09
N ILE A 22 12.07 -9.19 30.07
CA ILE A 22 11.29 -9.07 28.84
C ILE A 22 11.45 -10.36 28.05
N THR A 23 10.36 -11.14 27.96
CA THR A 23 10.31 -12.29 27.06
C THR A 23 10.36 -11.81 25.61
N ARG A 24 11.21 -12.45 24.80
CA ARG A 24 11.30 -12.16 23.37
C ARG A 24 9.97 -12.54 22.70
N ILE A 25 9.34 -11.58 22.03
CA ILE A 25 8.07 -11.79 21.31
C ILE A 25 8.38 -11.85 19.81
N ASP A 26 7.90 -12.90 19.13
CA ASP A 26 8.16 -13.11 17.70
C ASP A 26 7.25 -12.30 16.76
N ALA A 27 6.08 -11.87 17.23
CA ALA A 27 5.23 -10.89 16.55
C ALA A 27 4.19 -10.31 17.52
N LYS A 28 3.93 -9.01 17.42
CA LYS A 28 2.89 -8.32 18.20
C LYS A 28 1.77 -7.84 17.29
N LYS A 29 0.53 -8.05 17.69
CA LYS A 29 -0.64 -7.45 17.04
C LYS A 29 -1.04 -6.19 17.78
N ASP A 30 -1.15 -5.08 17.07
CA ASP A 30 -1.67 -3.82 17.60
C ASP A 30 -2.54 -3.10 16.54
N LEU A 31 -3.66 -2.50 16.96
CA LEU A 31 -4.66 -1.86 16.10
C LEU A 31 -5.10 -2.68 14.87
N GLY A 32 -4.98 -4.01 14.94
CA GLY A 32 -5.29 -4.93 13.83
C GLY A 32 -4.11 -5.27 12.91
N ILE A 33 -2.95 -4.64 13.10
CA ILE A 33 -1.72 -4.83 12.31
C ILE A 33 -0.77 -5.77 13.04
N TRP A 34 -0.15 -6.69 12.30
CA TRP A 34 0.92 -7.54 12.84
C TRP A 34 2.29 -6.92 12.58
N LEU A 35 3.06 -6.74 13.64
CA LEU A 35 4.42 -6.22 13.63
C LEU A 35 5.39 -7.33 14.03
N SER A 36 6.33 -7.63 13.14
CA SER A 36 7.45 -8.52 13.43
C SER A 36 8.64 -7.73 14.04
N PRO A 37 9.54 -8.38 14.80
CA PRO A 37 10.71 -7.74 15.41
C PRO A 37 11.64 -7.02 14.43
N ASN A 38 11.66 -7.47 13.17
CA ASN A 38 12.41 -6.86 12.07
C ASN A 38 11.63 -5.75 11.34
N LEU A 39 10.51 -5.30 11.90
CA LEU A 39 9.58 -4.32 11.31
C LEU A 39 9.03 -4.75 9.93
N SER A 40 9.08 -6.04 9.61
CA SER A 40 8.45 -6.56 8.40
C SER A 40 6.94 -6.69 8.59
N PHE A 41 6.19 -6.27 7.56
CA PHE A 41 4.75 -6.45 7.47
C PHE A 41 4.32 -7.72 6.71
N SER A 42 5.26 -8.58 6.28
CA SER A 42 4.92 -9.77 5.49
C SER A 42 3.93 -10.69 6.22
N LEU A 43 4.09 -10.87 7.54
CA LEU A 43 3.15 -11.64 8.36
C LEU A 43 1.73 -11.03 8.37
N HIS A 44 1.64 -9.69 8.41
CA HIS A 44 0.36 -8.99 8.35
C HIS A 44 -0.31 -9.17 7.00
N LEU A 45 0.46 -9.04 5.91
CA LEU A 45 -0.04 -9.20 4.55
C LEU A 45 -0.48 -10.64 4.27
N GLU A 46 0.23 -11.63 4.81
CA GLU A 46 -0.18 -13.03 4.75
C GLU A 46 -1.52 -13.25 5.44
N LYS A 47 -1.65 -12.81 6.70
CA LYS A 47 -2.89 -12.95 7.46
C LYS A 47 -4.06 -12.19 6.81
N SER A 48 -3.81 -11.01 6.26
CA SER A 48 -4.82 -10.22 5.56
C SER A 48 -5.27 -10.90 4.27
N THR A 49 -4.33 -11.46 3.51
CA THR A 49 -4.59 -12.23 2.29
C THR A 49 -5.39 -13.50 2.58
N GLN A 50 -5.05 -14.25 3.63
CA GLN A 50 -5.80 -15.43 4.05
C GLN A 50 -7.26 -15.09 4.37
N LYS A 51 -7.50 -14.00 5.11
CA LYS A 51 -8.85 -13.50 5.39
C LYS A 51 -9.59 -13.12 4.12
N ALA A 52 -8.92 -12.41 3.22
CA ALA A 52 -9.51 -11.98 1.96
C ALA A 52 -9.92 -13.18 1.07
N PHE A 53 -9.09 -14.22 1.00
CA PHE A 53 -9.44 -15.47 0.32
C PHE A 53 -10.61 -16.20 0.98
N ALA A 54 -10.67 -16.22 2.31
CA ALA A 54 -11.80 -16.81 3.03
C ALA A 54 -13.11 -16.09 2.68
N VAL A 55 -13.09 -14.76 2.64
CA VAL A 55 -14.22 -13.92 2.21
C VAL A 55 -14.61 -14.19 0.76
N LEU A 56 -13.64 -14.23 -0.17
CA LEU A 56 -13.91 -14.60 -1.56
C LEU A 56 -14.59 -15.97 -1.68
N ARG A 57 -14.14 -16.94 -0.89
CA ARG A 57 -14.77 -18.27 -0.85
C ARG A 57 -16.20 -18.22 -0.34
N MET A 58 -16.50 -17.37 0.65
CA MET A 58 -17.87 -17.16 1.12
C MET A 58 -18.74 -16.52 0.05
N ILE A 59 -18.28 -15.43 -0.58
CA ILE A 59 -18.98 -14.74 -1.68
C ILE A 59 -19.30 -15.73 -2.80
N ARG A 60 -18.33 -16.56 -3.20
CA ARG A 60 -18.52 -17.56 -4.24
C ARG A 60 -19.58 -18.62 -3.89
N ARG A 61 -19.76 -18.92 -2.60
CA ARG A 61 -20.74 -19.90 -2.11
C ARG A 61 -22.14 -19.30 -1.97
N THR A 62 -22.24 -18.02 -1.61
CA THR A 62 -23.53 -17.35 -1.40
C THR A 62 -24.16 -16.90 -2.71
N PHE A 63 -23.36 -16.46 -3.68
CA PHE A 63 -23.85 -15.97 -4.97
C PHE A 63 -23.60 -17.01 -6.07
N SER A 64 -24.67 -17.53 -6.67
CA SER A 64 -24.59 -18.51 -7.76
C SER A 64 -24.00 -17.93 -9.04
N ARG A 65 -24.23 -16.64 -9.30
CA ARG A 65 -23.61 -15.85 -10.36
C ARG A 65 -23.28 -14.46 -9.83
N ILE A 66 -22.08 -13.98 -10.18
CA ILE A 66 -21.63 -12.62 -9.87
C ILE A 66 -21.59 -11.85 -11.19
N THR A 67 -22.41 -10.82 -11.32
CA THR A 67 -22.44 -9.97 -12.51
C THR A 67 -21.36 -8.89 -12.45
N ARG A 68 -21.14 -8.19 -13.57
CA ARG A 68 -20.22 -7.05 -13.64
C ARG A 68 -20.66 -5.88 -12.76
N ALA A 69 -21.96 -5.74 -12.49
CA ALA A 69 -22.51 -4.69 -11.63
C ALA A 69 -22.36 -5.03 -10.14
N ASP A 70 -22.52 -6.30 -9.78
CA ASP A 70 -22.41 -6.74 -8.38
C ASP A 70 -20.95 -6.77 -7.90
N PHE A 71 -20.02 -7.07 -8.81
CA PHE A 71 -18.63 -7.29 -8.46
C PHE A 71 -17.96 -6.10 -7.75
N PRO A 72 -18.03 -4.85 -8.25
CA PRO A 72 -17.44 -3.70 -7.57
C PRO A 72 -17.96 -3.50 -6.15
N ILE A 73 -19.26 -3.77 -5.93
CA ILE A 73 -19.92 -3.65 -4.64
C ILE A 73 -19.37 -4.71 -3.68
N LEU A 74 -19.38 -5.98 -4.09
CA LEU A 74 -18.93 -7.10 -3.26
C LEU A 74 -17.42 -7.03 -2.98
N TYR A 75 -16.62 -6.77 -4.02
CA TYR A 75 -15.16 -6.69 -3.89
C TYR A 75 -14.76 -5.47 -3.07
N GLY A 76 -15.35 -4.30 -3.35
CA GLY A 76 -15.07 -3.05 -2.64
C GLY A 76 -15.41 -3.14 -1.15
N ALA A 77 -16.60 -3.63 -0.80
CA ALA A 77 -17.08 -3.64 0.58
C ALA A 77 -16.37 -4.68 1.46
N TYR A 78 -16.14 -5.89 0.93
CA TYR A 78 -15.68 -7.02 1.77
C TYR A 78 -14.20 -7.37 1.60
N VAL A 79 -13.64 -7.22 0.40
CA VAL A 79 -12.30 -7.72 0.09
C VAL A 79 -11.28 -6.59 0.07
N ARG A 80 -11.60 -5.48 -0.60
CA ARG A 80 -10.70 -4.32 -0.74
C ARG A 80 -10.36 -3.72 0.62
N VAL A 81 -11.35 -3.57 1.52
CA VAL A 81 -11.13 -3.05 2.88
C VAL A 81 -10.07 -3.85 3.64
N LEU A 82 -10.08 -5.19 3.53
CA LEU A 82 -9.12 -6.05 4.24
C LEU A 82 -7.68 -5.88 3.77
N LEU A 83 -7.49 -5.51 2.51
CA LEU A 83 -6.16 -5.38 1.89
C LEU A 83 -5.64 -3.95 1.93
N GLU A 84 -6.54 -2.96 1.84
CA GLU A 84 -6.18 -1.56 1.64
C GLU A 84 -6.34 -0.69 2.91
N TYR A 85 -7.02 -1.18 3.96
CA TYR A 85 -7.17 -0.44 5.23
C TYR A 85 -5.82 0.00 5.83
N THR A 86 -4.80 -0.84 5.68
CA THR A 86 -3.47 -0.57 6.24
C THR A 86 -2.52 0.10 5.25
N ASN A 87 -2.97 0.53 4.07
CA ASN A 87 -2.11 1.14 3.05
C ASN A 87 -1.20 2.27 3.59
N PRO A 88 -1.68 3.21 4.43
CA PRO A 88 -0.85 4.28 4.99
C PRO A 88 0.34 3.82 5.84
N VAL A 89 0.26 2.63 6.44
CA VAL A 89 1.23 2.15 7.44
C VAL A 89 2.03 0.98 6.88
N VAL A 90 1.40 0.14 6.07
CA VAL A 90 1.95 -1.11 5.58
C VAL A 90 2.50 -0.90 4.19
N TYR A 91 3.79 -0.60 4.15
CA TYR A 91 4.59 -0.68 2.93
C TYR A 91 5.49 -1.91 3.01
N SER A 92 5.41 -2.76 1.99
CA SER A 92 6.39 -3.82 1.79
C SER A 92 7.02 -3.62 0.42
N GLY A 93 8.32 -3.32 0.41
CA GLY A 93 9.12 -3.30 -0.82
C GLY A 93 9.40 -4.69 -1.39
N SER A 94 8.89 -5.76 -0.75
CA SER A 94 9.05 -7.13 -1.21
C SER A 94 8.09 -7.43 -2.36
N THR A 95 8.65 -7.84 -3.49
CA THR A 95 7.88 -8.32 -4.66
C THR A 95 6.94 -9.47 -4.30
N LYS A 96 7.35 -10.33 -3.36
CA LYS A 96 6.54 -11.47 -2.89
C LYS A 96 5.22 -11.02 -2.28
N ASP A 97 5.27 -9.96 -1.49
CA ASP A 97 4.12 -9.43 -0.76
C ASP A 97 3.15 -8.72 -1.71
N VAL A 98 3.66 -8.03 -2.74
CA VAL A 98 2.84 -7.45 -3.82
C VAL A 98 2.13 -8.55 -4.60
N ILE A 99 2.87 -9.59 -5.02
CA ILE A 99 2.30 -10.74 -5.75
C ILE A 99 1.20 -11.43 -4.93
N LEU A 100 1.41 -11.57 -3.62
CA LEU A 100 0.45 -12.22 -2.73
C LEU A 100 -0.91 -11.50 -2.72
N ILE A 101 -0.90 -10.17 -2.67
CA ILE A 101 -2.11 -9.35 -2.65
C ILE A 101 -2.75 -9.28 -4.03
N GLU A 102 -1.94 -9.15 -5.09
CA GLU A 102 -2.44 -9.20 -6.47
C GLU A 102 -3.15 -10.52 -6.77
N ARG A 103 -2.66 -11.64 -6.21
CA ARG A 103 -3.30 -12.95 -6.37
C ARG A 103 -4.74 -12.96 -5.86
N VAL A 104 -5.04 -12.22 -4.79
CA VAL A 104 -6.41 -12.07 -4.29
C VAL A 104 -7.28 -11.34 -5.30
N GLN A 105 -6.79 -10.22 -5.85
CA GLN A 105 -7.51 -9.47 -6.88
C GLN A 105 -7.75 -10.31 -8.13
N ARG A 106 -6.72 -11.00 -8.64
CA ARG A 106 -6.84 -11.87 -9.82
C ARG A 106 -7.85 -13.00 -9.60
N ALA A 107 -7.85 -13.60 -8.41
CA ALA A 107 -8.82 -14.64 -8.06
C ALA A 107 -10.25 -14.08 -7.96
N ALA A 108 -10.41 -12.88 -7.39
CA ALA A 108 -11.71 -12.22 -7.31
C ALA A 108 -12.29 -11.96 -8.71
N THR A 109 -11.50 -11.38 -9.62
CA THR A 109 -11.99 -11.05 -10.97
C THR A 109 -12.29 -12.29 -11.81
N LYS A 110 -11.74 -13.48 -11.48
CA LYS A 110 -12.10 -14.76 -12.11
C LYS A 110 -13.50 -15.25 -11.74
N MET A 111 -14.05 -14.78 -10.61
CA MET A 111 -15.36 -15.21 -10.13
C MET A 111 -16.52 -14.55 -10.89
N VAL A 112 -16.26 -13.48 -11.64
CA VAL A 112 -17.28 -12.79 -12.42
C VAL A 112 -17.67 -13.62 -13.64
N ALA A 113 -18.97 -13.74 -13.87
CA ALA A 113 -19.50 -14.52 -14.98
C ALA A 113 -18.95 -14.01 -16.33
N GLY A 114 -18.42 -14.93 -17.14
CA GLY A 114 -17.87 -14.62 -18.48
C GLY A 114 -16.46 -14.03 -18.49
N LEU A 115 -15.82 -13.83 -17.34
CA LEU A 115 -14.45 -13.27 -17.27
C LEU A 115 -13.36 -14.31 -16.97
N ASN A 116 -13.70 -15.59 -16.77
CA ASN A 116 -12.75 -16.57 -16.24
C ASN A 116 -11.59 -16.93 -17.21
N SER A 117 -11.84 -16.86 -18.51
CA SER A 117 -10.88 -17.19 -19.58
C SER A 117 -10.11 -15.98 -20.14
N MET A 118 -10.45 -14.77 -19.70
CA MET A 118 -9.79 -13.54 -20.14
C MET A 118 -8.44 -13.34 -19.42
N ASP A 119 -7.53 -12.62 -20.07
CA ASP A 119 -6.26 -12.21 -19.47
C ASP A 119 -6.48 -11.23 -18.30
N ASP A 120 -5.44 -11.03 -17.49
CA ASP A 120 -5.57 -10.23 -16.26
C ASP A 120 -5.90 -8.76 -16.57
N GLU A 121 -5.32 -8.18 -17.62
CA GLU A 121 -5.48 -6.77 -17.97
C GLU A 121 -6.87 -6.48 -18.55
N THR A 122 -7.36 -7.30 -19.47
CA THR A 122 -8.71 -7.15 -20.01
C THR A 122 -9.77 -7.29 -18.93
N ARG A 123 -9.60 -8.19 -17.96
CA ARG A 123 -10.53 -8.33 -16.82
C ARG A 123 -10.57 -7.08 -15.96
N LEU A 124 -9.43 -6.42 -15.76
CA LEU A 124 -9.36 -5.16 -15.03
C LEU A 124 -10.05 -4.04 -15.80
N ALA A 125 -9.83 -3.95 -17.11
CA ALA A 125 -10.49 -2.96 -17.97
C ALA A 125 -12.02 -3.14 -17.97
N VAL A 126 -12.52 -4.38 -18.16
CA VAL A 126 -13.96 -4.68 -18.18
C VAL A 126 -14.64 -4.38 -16.84
N LEU A 127 -13.93 -4.55 -15.73
CA LEU A 127 -14.44 -4.27 -14.39
C LEU A 127 -14.14 -2.83 -13.91
N ALA A 128 -13.55 -1.99 -14.76
CA ALA A 128 -13.10 -0.64 -14.42
C ALA A 128 -12.26 -0.58 -13.13
N LEU A 129 -11.35 -1.56 -12.94
CA LEU A 129 -10.48 -1.66 -11.79
C LEU A 129 -9.07 -1.20 -12.14
N PHE A 130 -8.54 -0.24 -11.38
CA PHE A 130 -7.12 0.10 -11.46
C PHE A 130 -6.22 -1.05 -11.01
N PRO A 131 -4.97 -1.14 -11.47
CA PRO A 131 -3.96 -2.05 -10.90
C PRO A 131 -3.71 -1.78 -9.41
N LEU A 132 -3.24 -2.80 -8.67
CA LEU A 132 -2.95 -2.67 -7.24
C LEU A 132 -1.94 -1.56 -6.94
N GLN A 133 -0.86 -1.49 -7.71
CA GLN A 133 0.20 -0.50 -7.54
C GLN A 133 -0.34 0.93 -7.67
N TYR A 134 -1.20 1.17 -8.67
CA TYR A 134 -1.82 2.47 -8.88
C TYR A 134 -2.70 2.88 -7.70
N ARG A 135 -3.51 1.95 -7.17
CA ARG A 135 -4.38 2.24 -6.00
C ARG A 135 -3.58 2.52 -4.73
N ARG A 136 -2.45 1.85 -4.54
CA ARG A 136 -1.54 2.12 -3.42
C ARG A 136 -0.91 3.50 -3.55
N LEU A 137 -0.36 3.82 -4.71
CA LEU A 137 0.19 5.15 -5.00
C LEU A 137 -0.86 6.25 -4.77
N GLN A 138 -2.11 6.01 -5.19
CA GLN A 138 -3.21 6.93 -4.94
C GLN A 138 -3.47 7.11 -3.43
N GLY A 139 -3.48 6.01 -2.66
CA GLY A 139 -3.63 6.05 -1.21
C GLY A 139 -2.51 6.84 -0.51
N ASP A 140 -1.26 6.62 -0.95
CA ASP A 140 -0.09 7.33 -0.44
C ASP A 140 -0.18 8.83 -0.71
N LEU A 141 -0.54 9.21 -1.95
CA LEU A 141 -0.72 10.62 -2.33
C LEU A 141 -1.83 11.30 -1.52
N ILE A 142 -2.95 10.62 -1.28
CA ILE A 142 -4.05 11.13 -0.45
C ILE A 142 -3.58 11.35 0.99
N LEU A 143 -2.82 10.40 1.55
CA LEU A 143 -2.27 10.52 2.90
C LEU A 143 -1.28 11.69 2.97
N THR A 144 -0.35 11.78 2.03
CA THR A 144 0.64 12.87 1.95
C THR A 144 -0.08 14.22 1.90
N TYR A 145 -1.06 14.38 1.00
CA TYR A 145 -1.86 15.60 0.93
C TYR A 145 -2.56 15.93 2.25
N ALA A 146 -3.16 14.93 2.90
CA ALA A 146 -3.84 15.11 4.19
C ALA A 146 -2.86 15.57 5.30
N LEU A 147 -1.64 15.03 5.32
CA LEU A 147 -0.59 15.41 6.28
C LEU A 147 -0.12 16.85 6.07
N PHE A 148 0.08 17.27 4.81
CA PHE A 148 0.46 18.64 4.46
C PHE A 148 -0.67 19.63 4.79
N LYS A 149 -1.90 19.34 4.36
CA LYS A 149 -3.06 20.21 4.61
C LYS A 149 -3.33 20.41 6.11
N ARG A 150 -3.11 19.39 6.94
CA ARG A 150 -3.30 19.47 8.40
C ARG A 150 -2.12 20.07 9.15
N GLY A 151 -1.06 20.52 8.45
CA GLY A 151 0.13 21.08 9.06
C GLY A 151 0.94 20.09 9.90
N LEU A 152 0.62 18.79 9.84
CA LEU A 152 1.35 17.74 10.55
C LEU A 152 2.73 17.55 9.93
N ALA A 153 2.86 17.69 8.61
CA ALA A 153 4.15 17.62 7.93
C ALA A 153 5.14 18.69 8.47
N ASN A 154 4.69 19.92 8.69
CA ASN A 154 5.54 21.00 9.20
C ASN A 154 5.97 20.81 10.67
N ARG A 155 5.23 19.99 11.43
CA ARG A 155 5.49 19.73 12.85
C ARG A 155 6.44 18.56 13.09
N PHE A 156 6.45 17.58 12.18
CA PHE A 156 7.31 16.39 12.24
C PHE A 156 8.54 16.47 11.33
N PHE A 157 8.45 17.16 10.19
CA PHE A 157 9.52 17.34 9.23
C PHE A 157 9.97 18.80 9.19
N THR A 158 10.46 19.33 10.30
CA THR A 158 11.26 20.56 10.27
C THR A 158 12.63 20.20 9.70
N VAL A 159 12.90 20.58 8.45
CA VAL A 159 14.28 20.56 7.94
C VAL A 159 15.05 21.61 8.74
N ASP A 160 15.93 21.16 9.62
CA ASP A 160 16.87 22.07 10.28
C ASP A 160 17.69 22.78 9.19
N PRO A 161 17.57 24.11 9.03
CA PRO A 161 18.30 24.85 8.02
C PRO A 161 19.82 24.77 8.21
N ALA A 162 20.31 24.32 9.37
CA ALA A 162 21.73 24.08 9.64
C ALA A 162 22.22 22.67 9.21
N ASN A 163 21.33 21.74 8.86
CA ASN A 163 21.71 20.35 8.56
C ASN A 163 22.27 20.19 7.13
N LYS A 164 23.57 20.48 6.97
CA LYS A 164 24.34 20.31 5.72
C LYS A 164 24.79 18.86 5.43
N ARG A 165 23.96 17.85 5.68
CA ARG A 165 24.34 16.48 5.29
C ARG A 165 24.07 16.28 3.79
N ARG A 166 25.18 16.24 3.04
CA ARG A 166 25.33 16.02 1.59
C ARG A 166 24.22 15.16 0.97
N VAL A 167 23.39 15.78 0.15
CA VAL A 167 22.69 15.09 -0.94
C VAL A 167 23.68 15.03 -2.11
N TYR A 168 24.12 13.81 -2.46
CA TYR A 168 24.84 13.57 -3.71
C TYR A 168 23.80 13.56 -4.83
N GLY A 169 23.85 14.58 -5.70
CA GLY A 169 22.93 14.78 -6.80
C GLY A 169 22.83 16.26 -7.13
N GLU A 170 23.64 16.71 -8.08
CA GLU A 170 23.61 18.07 -8.59
C GLU A 170 22.19 18.50 -8.96
N ARG A 171 21.72 19.59 -8.34
CA ARG A 171 20.76 20.48 -8.98
C ARG A 171 21.44 21.84 -9.06
N GLN A 172 21.95 22.15 -10.25
CA GLN A 172 22.20 23.55 -10.61
C GLN A 172 20.86 24.29 -10.55
N LEU A 173 20.81 25.30 -9.68
CA LEU A 173 19.75 26.30 -9.64
C LEU A 173 19.87 27.14 -10.92
N LEU A 174 18.88 27.03 -11.81
CA LEU A 174 18.68 28.04 -12.85
C LEU A 174 18.19 29.31 -12.17
N ASN A 175 19.07 30.30 -12.11
CA ASN A 175 18.79 31.61 -11.54
C ASN A 175 17.75 32.36 -12.38
N ASP A 176 16.80 32.96 -11.67
CA ASP A 176 15.87 34.00 -12.11
C ASP A 176 16.62 35.19 -12.72
N LYS A 177 16.80 35.19 -14.05
CA LYS A 177 17.02 36.38 -14.86
C LYS A 177 16.50 36.09 -16.26
N ASN A 178 15.23 36.41 -16.52
CA ASN A 178 14.71 36.93 -17.80
C ASN A 178 13.22 37.26 -17.63
N LYS A 179 12.92 38.52 -17.32
CA LYS A 179 11.62 39.12 -17.59
C LYS A 179 11.54 39.41 -19.09
N THR A 180 10.61 38.77 -19.79
CA THR A 180 10.10 39.22 -21.10
C THR A 180 8.59 38.96 -21.15
N ASP A 181 7.85 39.95 -21.65
CA ASP A 181 6.40 40.15 -21.61
C ASP A 181 5.51 39.03 -22.19
N PRO A 182 4.21 38.99 -21.79
CA PRO A 182 3.24 38.02 -22.25
C PRO A 182 2.64 38.46 -23.59
N GLY A 183 3.11 37.88 -24.70
CA GLY A 183 2.60 38.18 -26.03
C GLY A 183 2.80 37.05 -27.04
N ASN A 184 1.71 36.32 -27.26
CA ASN A 184 1.34 35.52 -28.45
C ASN A 184 2.11 34.23 -28.82
N LEU A 185 1.27 33.18 -28.98
CA LEU A 185 1.20 32.17 -30.07
C LEU A 185 2.51 31.39 -30.35
N GLY A 186 2.57 30.07 -30.34
CA GLY A 186 1.57 29.04 -30.54
C GLY A 186 2.31 27.70 -30.71
N GLU A 187 1.57 26.61 -30.60
CA GLU A 187 1.90 25.28 -31.17
C GLU A 187 3.24 24.64 -30.79
N SER A 188 3.22 23.82 -29.73
CA SER A 188 3.79 22.46 -29.76
C SER A 188 3.24 21.67 -28.57
N LEU A 189 2.16 20.95 -28.80
CA LEU A 189 1.68 19.88 -27.92
C LEU A 189 1.88 18.58 -28.68
N ASP A 190 2.90 17.81 -28.30
CA ASP A 190 2.97 16.39 -28.68
C ASP A 190 2.05 15.59 -27.74
N PRO A 191 1.05 14.85 -28.26
CA PRO A 191 0.09 14.12 -27.45
C PRO A 191 0.54 12.67 -27.27
N VAL A 192 1.04 12.33 -26.08
CA VAL A 192 1.15 10.92 -25.66
C VAL A 192 0.31 10.76 -24.41
N TYR A 193 -0.99 10.50 -24.63
CA TYR A 193 -1.93 9.74 -23.79
C TYR A 193 -3.35 10.03 -24.32
N GLN A 194 -3.71 9.43 -25.45
CA GLN A 194 -5.12 9.33 -25.83
C GLN A 194 -5.76 8.19 -25.05
N SER A 195 -6.48 8.57 -23.99
CA SER A 195 -7.53 7.78 -23.37
C SER A 195 -8.70 7.70 -24.36
N VAL A 196 -8.84 6.56 -25.04
CA VAL A 196 -10.03 6.23 -25.83
C VAL A 196 -10.95 5.40 -24.95
N ASN A 197 -12.17 5.87 -24.72
CA ASN A 197 -13.33 5.08 -24.35
C ASN A 197 -14.60 5.96 -24.50
N PRO A 198 -15.76 5.34 -24.77
CA PRO A 198 -16.38 5.17 -26.10
C PRO A 198 -17.17 6.38 -26.61
#